data_AF-A0A963EPB7-F1
#
_entry.id   AF-A0A963EPB7-F1
#
_cell.length_a   1.000
_cell.length_b   1.000
_cell.length_c   1.000
_cell.angle_alpha   90.00
_cell.angle_beta   90.00
_cell.angle_gamma   90.00
#
_symmetry.space_group_name_H-M   'P 1'
#
loop_
_entity.id
_entity.type
_entity.pdbx_description
1 polymer ?
#
loop_
_entity_poly.entity_id
_entity_poly.type
_entity_poly.pdbx_seq_one_letter_code
_entity_poly.pdbx_strand_id
1 'polypeptide(L)'
;MDTQSEVISILQSTLGLPDGAIPADPATPVLGAIPEMDSMSVVSILTALEEQYGIMVDDDEIDADVFATVGSLTAFLESKLG
;
A
#
# COMPACT_ATOMS: atom_id res chain seq x y z
N MET A 1 3.53 16.93 1.05
CA MET A 1 2.96 15.82 0.29
C MET A 1 2.92 14.68 1.28
N ASP A 2 1.73 14.25 1.68
CA ASP A 2 1.58 13.17 2.66
C ASP A 2 1.77 11.84 1.94
N THR A 3 2.86 11.13 2.23
CA THR A 3 3.17 9.79 1.71
C THR A 3 1.96 8.87 1.74
N GLN A 4 1.17 8.98 2.80
CA GLN A 4 -0.08 8.24 2.98
C GLN A 4 -1.09 8.45 1.84
N SER A 5 -1.30 9.70 1.41
CA SER A 5 -2.29 9.99 0.36
C SER A 5 -1.86 9.40 -0.98
N GLU A 6 -0.57 9.42 -1.27
CA GLU A 6 -0.02 8.81 -2.49
C GLU A 6 -0.13 7.29 -2.45
N VAL A 7 0.22 6.65 -1.33
CA VAL A 7 0.02 5.21 -1.12
C VAL A 7 -1.44 4.82 -1.34
N ILE A 8 -2.38 5.61 -0.82
CA ILE A 8 -3.82 5.37 -1.04
C ILE A 8 -4.20 5.51 -2.51
N SER A 9 -3.71 6.52 -3.20
CA SER A 9 -3.97 6.68 -4.63
C SER A 9 -3.42 5.51 -5.45
N ILE A 10 -2.25 4.98 -5.08
CA ILE A 10 -1.66 3.80 -5.71
C ILE A 10 -2.52 2.56 -5.44
N LEU A 11 -2.93 2.35 -4.19
CA LEU A 11 -3.85 1.26 -3.83
C LEU A 11 -5.14 1.34 -4.65
N GLN A 12 -5.76 2.52 -4.73
CA GLN A 12 -6.98 2.75 -5.49
C GLN A 12 -6.79 2.48 -6.99
N SER A 13 -5.69 2.98 -7.57
CA SER A 13 -5.37 2.78 -8.97
C SER A 13 -5.09 1.32 -9.30
N THR A 14 -4.35 0.60 -8.46
CA THR A 14 -3.98 -0.80 -8.67
C THR A 14 -5.19 -1.73 -8.49
N LEU A 15 -6.04 -1.44 -7.51
CA LEU A 15 -7.24 -2.23 -7.22
C LEU A 15 -8.45 -1.83 -8.10
N GLY A 16 -8.32 -0.75 -8.89
CA GLY A 16 -9.41 -0.23 -9.71
C GLY A 16 -10.55 0.41 -8.90
N LEU A 17 -10.25 0.90 -7.69
CA LEU A 17 -11.20 1.57 -6.82
C LEU A 17 -11.32 3.06 -7.19
N PRO A 18 -12.49 3.68 -7.01
CA PRO A 18 -12.66 5.11 -7.25
C PRO A 18 -11.90 5.96 -6.22
N ASP A 19 -11.56 7.19 -6.62
CA ASP A 19 -10.90 8.16 -5.74
C ASP A 19 -11.72 8.36 -4.45
N GLY A 20 -11.05 8.18 -3.31
CA GLY A 20 -11.68 8.31 -1.99
C GLY A 20 -12.44 7.07 -1.50
N ALA A 21 -12.35 5.93 -2.20
CA ALA A 21 -12.87 4.64 -1.71
C ALA A 21 -12.18 4.20 -0.41
N ILE A 22 -10.89 4.50 -0.28
CA ILE A 22 -10.08 4.22 0.91
C ILE A 22 -9.90 5.54 1.67
N PRO A 23 -10.36 5.63 2.93
CA PRO A 23 -10.14 6.82 3.74
C PRO A 23 -8.66 7.03 4.06
N ALA A 24 -8.24 8.30 4.09
CA ALA A 24 -6.90 8.73 4.49
C ALA A 24 -6.71 8.67 6.01
N ASP A 25 -6.90 7.49 6.58
CA ASP A 25 -6.74 7.21 8.00
C ASP A 25 -5.77 6.03 8.18
N PRO A 26 -4.69 6.19 8.98
CA PRO A 26 -3.71 5.13 9.20
C PRO A 26 -4.29 3.88 9.87
N ALA A 27 -5.39 4.00 10.62
CA ALA A 27 -6.10 2.87 11.21
C ALA A 27 -6.98 2.12 10.20
N THR A 28 -7.08 2.60 8.96
CA THR A 28 -7.87 1.95 7.91
C THR A 28 -7.28 0.59 7.59
N PRO A 29 -8.03 -0.50 7.80
CA PRO A 29 -7.58 -1.82 7.42
C PRO A 29 -7.56 -1.97 5.90
N VAL A 30 -6.54 -2.64 5.40
CA VAL A 30 -6.30 -2.85 3.96
C VAL A 30 -6.45 -4.35 3.68
N LEU A 31 -5.64 -5.19 4.34
CA LEU A 31 -5.76 -6.66 4.30
C LEU A 31 -7.07 -7.16 4.93
N GLY A 32 -7.87 -7.85 4.12
CA GLY A 32 -9.15 -8.43 4.54
C GLY A 32 -10.32 -7.44 4.63
N ALA A 33 -10.08 -6.14 4.58
CA ALA A 33 -11.13 -5.12 4.55
C ALA A 33 -11.52 -4.75 3.11
N ILE A 34 -10.57 -4.79 2.18
CA ILE A 34 -10.80 -4.54 0.76
C ILE A 34 -11.02 -5.88 0.05
N PRO A 35 -12.23 -6.15 -0.48
CA PRO A 35 -12.54 -7.40 -1.20
C PRO A 35 -11.63 -7.65 -2.40
N GLU A 36 -11.23 -6.58 -3.09
CA GLU A 36 -10.37 -6.61 -4.27
C GLU A 36 -8.93 -6.97 -3.93
N MET A 37 -8.53 -6.85 -2.66
CA MET A 37 -7.16 -7.12 -2.28
C MET A 37 -6.92 -8.61 -2.10
N ASP A 38 -6.39 -9.21 -3.15
CA ASP A 38 -5.98 -10.61 -3.21
C ASP A 38 -4.45 -10.77 -3.14
N SER A 39 -3.98 -12.02 -3.15
CA SER A 39 -2.55 -12.33 -3.12
C SER A 39 -1.76 -11.81 -4.34
N MET A 40 -2.42 -11.58 -5.48
CA MET A 40 -1.77 -11.05 -6.70
C MET A 40 -1.71 -9.52 -6.72
N SER A 41 -2.68 -8.88 -6.09
CA SER A 41 -2.79 -7.44 -5.95
C SER A 41 -1.69 -6.90 -5.04
N VAL A 42 -1.32 -7.64 -3.98
CA VAL A 42 -0.17 -7.30 -3.12
C VAL A 42 1.11 -7.13 -3.93
N VAL A 43 1.42 -8.11 -4.80
CA VAL A 43 2.60 -8.05 -5.68
C VAL A 43 2.51 -6.85 -6.62
N SER A 44 1.34 -6.59 -7.20
CA SER A 44 1.13 -5.47 -8.12
C SER A 44 1.28 -4.10 -7.41
N ILE A 45 0.80 -3.98 -6.17
CA ILE A 45 0.96 -2.78 -5.35
C ILE A 45 2.45 -2.57 -5.06
N LEU A 46 3.16 -3.63 -4.65
CA LEU A 46 4.60 -3.55 -4.40
C LEU A 46 5.37 -3.09 -5.63
N THR A 47 5.14 -3.71 -6.78
CA THR A 47 5.76 -3.31 -8.04
C THR A 47 5.46 -1.83 -8.36
N ALA A 48 4.22 -1.36 -8.17
CA ALA A 48 3.87 0.03 -8.38
C ALA A 48 4.60 0.99 -7.41
N LEU A 49 4.77 0.59 -6.14
CA LEU A 49 5.53 1.35 -5.15
C LEU A 49 7.01 1.40 -5.49
N GLU A 50 7.61 0.27 -5.90
CA GLU A 50 9.00 0.20 -6.36
C GLU A 50 9.24 1.09 -7.58
N GLU A 51 8.33 1.06 -8.57
CA GLU A 51 8.44 1.88 -9.78
C GLU A 51 8.25 3.38 -9.50
N GLN A 52 7.32 3.75 -8.61
CA GLN A 52 7.07 5.17 -8.29
C GLN A 52 8.13 5.78 -7.39
N TYR A 53 8.54 5.06 -6.35
CA TYR A 53 9.46 5.58 -5.34
C TYR A 53 10.92 5.18 -5.58
N GLY A 54 11.18 4.28 -6.53
CA GLY A 54 12.52 3.75 -6.80
C GLY A 54 13.08 2.93 -5.64
N ILE A 55 12.20 2.35 -4.81
CA ILE A 55 12.57 1.48 -3.69
C ILE A 55 12.67 0.03 -4.15
N MET A 56 13.34 -0.80 -3.35
CA MET A 56 13.40 -2.25 -3.54
C MET A 56 12.81 -2.93 -2.30
N VAL A 57 11.83 -3.80 -2.52
CA VAL A 57 11.16 -4.57 -1.48
C VAL A 57 11.54 -6.04 -1.66
N ASP A 58 12.27 -6.59 -0.69
CA ASP A 58 12.63 -8.01 -0.71
C ASP A 58 11.44 -8.87 -0.28
N ASP A 59 11.33 -10.10 -0.81
CA ASP A 59 10.27 -11.04 -0.46
C ASP A 59 10.19 -11.32 1.06
N ASP A 60 11.34 -11.25 1.74
CA ASP A 60 11.44 -11.45 3.19
C ASP A 60 10.84 -10.29 4.01
N GLU A 61 10.61 -9.12 3.39
CA GLU A 61 9.98 -7.95 4.02
C GLU A 61 8.48 -7.85 3.74
N ILE A 62 7.96 -8.69 2.83
CA ILE A 62 6.54 -8.74 2.48
C ILE A 62 5.78 -9.53 3.55
N ASP A 63 5.50 -8.87 4.67
CA ASP A 63 4.70 -9.43 5.74
C ASP A 63 3.23 -8.96 5.67
N ALA A 64 2.31 -9.84 6.12
CA ALA A 64 0.89 -9.52 6.24
C ALA A 64 0.63 -8.30 7.13
N ASP A 65 1.53 -8.02 8.08
CA ASP A 65 1.45 -6.89 9.00
C ASP A 65 1.72 -5.54 8.30
N VAL A 66 2.55 -5.53 7.24
CA VAL A 66 2.80 -4.34 6.41
C VAL A 66 1.54 -3.95 5.65
N PHE A 67 0.78 -4.94 5.18
CA PHE A 67 -0.48 -4.74 4.45
C PHE A 67 -1.72 -4.68 5.36
N ALA A 68 -1.55 -4.83 6.68
CA ALA A 68 -2.68 -4.85 7.61
C ALA A 68 -3.48 -3.54 7.57
N THR A 69 -2.78 -2.41 7.54
CA THR A 69 -3.40 -1.08 7.53
C THR A 69 -2.66 -0.11 6.61
N VAL A 70 -3.35 0.97 6.20
CA VAL A 70 -2.72 2.06 5.44
C VAL A 70 -1.53 2.64 6.21
N GLY A 71 -1.63 2.75 7.54
CA GLY A 71 -0.56 3.25 8.39
C GLY A 71 0.68 2.36 8.35
N SER A 72 0.50 1.03 8.44
CA SER A 72 1.60 0.06 8.33
C SER A 72 2.33 0.18 6.98
N LEU A 73 1.58 0.26 5.88
CA LEU A 73 2.15 0.35 4.54
C LEU A 73 2.90 1.68 4.33
N THR A 74 2.32 2.78 4.83
CA THR A 74 2.96 4.10 4.79
C THR A 74 4.26 4.11 5.60
N ALA A 75 4.24 3.58 6.83
CA ALA A 75 5.41 3.51 7.69
C ALA A 75 6.52 2.64 7.08
N PHE A 76 6.16 1.53 6.43
CA PHE A 76 7.09 0.70 5.68
C PHE A 76 7.75 1.49 4.53
N LEU A 77 6.96 2.22 3.75
CA LEU A 77 7.47 3.04 2.65
C LEU A 77 8.39 4.16 3.16
N GLU A 78 8.01 4.83 4.24
CA GLU A 78 8.82 5.88 4.87
C GLU A 78 10.14 5.31 5.41
N SER A 79 10.14 4.07 5.92
CA SER A 79 11.36 3.39 6.33
C SER A 79 12.30 3.07 5.17
N LYS A 80 11.77 2.94 3.94
CA LYS A 80 12.56 2.69 2.72
C LYS A 80 13.09 3.98 2.09
N LEU A 81 12.35 5.09 2.26
CA LEU A 81 12.73 6.41 1.76
C LEU A 81 13.72 7.15 2.67
N GLY A 82 13.92 6.67 3.90
CA GLY A 82 14.78 7.26 4.94
C GLY A 82 16.24 6.88 4.87
#